data_AF-A0AAJ4JNA9-F1
#
_entry.id   AF-A0AAJ4JNA9-F1
#
_cell.length_a   1.000
_cell.length_b   1.000
_cell.length_c   1.000
_cell.angle_alpha   90.00
_cell.angle_beta   90.00
_cell.angle_gamma   90.00
#
_symmetry.space_group_name_H-M   'P 1'
#
loop_
_entity.id
_entity.type
_entity.pdbx_description
1 polymer ?
#
loop_
_entity_poly.entity_id
_entity_poly.type
_entity_poly.pdbx_seq_one_letter_code
_entity_poly.pdbx_strand_id
1 'polypeptide(L)' 'MKIRNIDRALLTGLFVGIIIFISEYFFPDTNSFISIFIGALAALIGYLIAVKILPKEND' A
#
# COMPACT_ATOMS: atom_id res chain seq x y z
N MET A 1 13.59 -4.43 -15.16
CA MET A 1 12.79 -4.60 -13.91
C MET A 1 12.62 -6.08 -13.65
N LYS A 2 13.05 -6.62 -12.50
CA LYS A 2 12.74 -8.01 -12.14
C LYS A 2 11.21 -8.11 -11.92
N ILE A 3 10.54 -9.09 -12.53
CA ILE A 3 9.08 -9.32 -12.46
C ILE A 3 8.56 -9.24 -11.01
N ARG A 4 9.32 -9.76 -10.04
CA ARG A 4 9.00 -9.71 -8.60
C ARG A 4 8.86 -8.29 -8.01
N ASN A 5 9.55 -7.29 -8.56
CA ASN A 5 9.37 -5.90 -8.13
C ASN A 5 8.02 -5.35 -8.60
N ILE A 6 7.53 -5.80 -9.76
CA ILE A 6 6.21 -5.44 -10.28
C ILE A 6 5.14 -6.10 -9.41
N ASP A 7 5.30 -7.38 -9.04
CA ASP A 7 4.38 -8.08 -8.15
C ASP A 7 4.27 -7.41 -6.77
N ARG A 8 5.39 -6.97 -6.19
CA ARG A 8 5.39 -6.20 -4.94
C ARG A 8 4.67 -4.86 -5.08
N ALA A 9 4.87 -4.16 -6.20
CA ALA A 9 4.22 -2.87 -6.45
C ALA A 9 2.71 -3.04 -6.63
N LEU A 10 2.27 -4.07 -7.36
CA LEU A 10 0.88 -4.45 -7.52
C LEU A 10 0.22 -4.80 -6.19
N LEU A 11 0.87 -5.64 -5.37
CA LEU A 11 0.35 -6.03 -4.06
C LEU A 11 0.25 -4.82 -3.10
N THR A 12 1.26 -3.94 -3.12
CA THR A 12 1.26 -2.70 -2.35
C THR A 12 0.13 -1.78 -2.81
N GLY A 13 -0.01 -1.56 -4.12
CA GLY A 13 -1.06 -0.71 -4.68
C GLY A 13 -2.47 -1.21 -4.36
N LEU A 14 -2.69 -2.52 -4.48
CA LEU A 14 -3.95 -3.17 -4.11
C LEU A 14 -4.26 -2.96 -2.62
N PHE A 15 -3.27 -3.18 -1.74
CA PHE A 15 -3.42 -2.99 -0.31
C PHE A 15 -3.77 -1.54 0.05
N VAL A 16 -3.05 -0.56 -0.53
CA VAL A 16 -3.34 0.87 -0.34
C VAL A 16 -4.73 1.22 -0.80
N GLY A 17 -5.14 0.74 -1.97
CA GLY A 17 -6.49 0.98 -2.50
C GLY A 17 -7.59 0.49 -1.55
N ILE A 18 -7.43 -0.70 -0.97
CA ILE A 18 -8.37 -1.25 0.01
C ILE A 18 -8.43 -0.38 1.27
N ILE A 19 -7.27 0.05 1.80
CA ILE A 19 -7.22 0.87 3.02
C ILE A 19 -7.86 2.25 2.79
N ILE A 20 -7.57 2.90 1.66
CA ILE A 20 -8.18 4.18 1.31
C ILE A 20 -9.69 4.03 1.15
N PHE A 21 -10.13 2.99 0.44
CA PHE A 21 -11.55 2.72 0.23
C PHE A 21 -12.30 2.50 1.56
N ILE A 22 -11.73 1.71 2.47
CA ILE A 22 -12.29 1.52 3.82
C ILE A 22 -12.30 2.84 4.59
N SER A 23 -11.19 3.59 4.56
CA SER A 23 -11.10 4.86 5.29
C SER A 23 -12.13 5.87 4.82
N GLU A 24 -12.35 5.98 3.50
CA GLU A 24 -13.31 6.90 2.91
C GLU A 24 -14.76 6.44 3.13
N TYR A 25 -15.00 5.13 3.15
CA TYR A 25 -16.31 4.56 3.48
C TYR A 25 -16.73 4.81 4.94
N PHE A 26 -15.80 4.65 5.90
CA PHE A 26 -16.10 4.83 7.32
C PHE A 26 -16.03 6.29 7.78
N PHE A 27 -15.19 7.11 7.14
CA PHE A 27 -14.98 8.50 7.53
C PHE A 27 -15.05 9.42 6.30
N PRO A 28 -16.27 9.61 5.74
CA PRO A 28 -16.47 10.39 4.51
C PRO A 28 -16.10 11.88 4.66
N ASP A 29 -16.14 12.43 5.88
CA ASP A 29 -15.79 13.83 6.18
C ASP A 29 -14.32 14.02 6.58
N THR A 30 -13.46 13.03 6.32
CA THR A 30 -12.03 13.13 6.63
C THR A 30 -11.38 14.20 5.78
N ASN A 31 -10.68 15.14 6.43
CA ASN A 31 -9.91 16.17 5.72
C ASN A 31 -8.98 15.54 4.68
N SER A 32 -8.96 16.11 3.47
CA SER A 32 -8.19 15.57 2.34
C SER A 32 -6.69 15.40 2.66
N PHE A 33 -6.13 16.26 3.51
CA PHE A 33 -4.76 16.11 4.04
C PHE A 33 -4.56 14.83 4.85
N ILE A 34 -5.53 14.45 5.66
CA ILE A 34 -5.48 13.24 6.49
C ILE A 34 -5.59 12.00 5.60
N SER A 35 -6.46 12.02 4.57
CA SER A 35 -6.57 10.91 3.61
C SER A 35 -5.28 10.68 2.82
N ILE A 36 -4.60 11.76 2.40
CA ILE A 36 -3.28 11.67 1.75
C ILE A 36 -2.24 11.08 2.71
N PHE A 37 -2.25 11.49 3.97
CA PHE A 37 -1.34 10.97 4.98
C PHE A 37 -1.57 9.48 5.26
N ILE A 38 -2.83 9.06 5.39
CA ILE A 38 -3.21 7.65 5.54
C ILE A 38 -2.77 6.83 4.32
N GLY A 39 -2.99 7.35 3.11
CA GLY A 39 -2.55 6.69 1.87
C GLY A 39 -1.03 6.51 1.81
N ALA A 40 -0.26 7.53 2.19
CA ALA A 40 1.20 7.46 2.22
C ALA A 40 1.72 6.45 3.27
N LEU A 41 1.13 6.44 4.47
CA LEU A 41 1.46 5.46 5.51
C LEU A 41 1.09 4.03 5.06
N ALA A 42 -0.08 3.85 4.46
CA ALA A 42 -0.52 2.57 3.93
C ALA A 42 0.42 2.07 2.84
N ALA A 43 0.95 2.95 2.00
CA ALA A 43 1.90 2.59 0.94
C ALA A 43 3.24 2.12 1.52
N LEU A 44 3.75 2.80 2.54
CA LEU A 44 4.96 2.39 3.26
C LEU A 44 4.78 1.02 3.91
N ILE A 45 3.69 0.83 4.64
CA ILE A 45 3.38 -0.42 5.35
C ILE A 45 3.14 -1.55 4.35
N GLY A 46 2.34 -1.30 3.31
CA GLY A 46 2.04 -2.27 2.25
C GLY A 46 3.30 -2.72 1.52
N TYR A 47 4.22 -1.79 1.24
CA TYR A 47 5.50 -2.13 0.62
C TYR A 47 6.39 -2.96 1.54
N LEU A 48 6.47 -2.62 2.83
CA LEU A 48 7.21 -3.41 3.82
C LEU A 48 6.66 -4.82 3.92
N ILE A 49 5.33 -4.98 3.95
CA ILE A 49 4.65 -6.27 3.95
C ILE A 49 4.97 -7.03 2.65
N ALA A 50 4.86 -6.38 1.49
CA ALA A 50 5.13 -6.99 0.20
C ALA A 50 6.59 -7.47 0.08
N VAL A 51 7.56 -6.69 0.59
CA VAL A 51 8.97 -7.08 0.64
C VAL A 51 9.20 -8.27 1.57
N LYS A 52 8.46 -8.37 2.68
CA LYS A 52 8.57 -9.49 3.62
C LYS A 52 7.92 -10.77 3.09
N ILE A 53 6.76 -10.67 2.45
CA ILE A 53 6.02 -11.80 1.86
C ILE A 53 6.72 -12.32 0.60
N LEU A 54 7.22 -11.41 -0.24
CA LEU A 54 7.98 -11.72 -1.43
C LEU A 54 9.42 -11.29 -1.19
N PRO A 55 10.24 -12.02 -0.40
CA PRO A 55 11.63 -11.67 -0.14
C PRO A 55 12.41 -11.52 -1.45
N LYS A 56 13.51 -10.76 -1.45
CA LYS A 56 14.35 -10.69 -2.66
C LYS A 56 15.07 -12.03 -2.75
N GLU A 57 15.17 -12.59 -3.96
CA GLU A 57 16.08 -13.72 -4.18
C GLU A 57 17.47 -13.25 -3.75
N ASN A 58 17.98 -13.82 -2.67
CA ASN A 58 19.38 -13.75 -2.33
C ASN A 58 20.05 -14.72 -3.31
N ASP A 59 20.56 -14.18 -4.41
CA ASP A 59 21.70 -14.80 -5.09
C ASP A 59 22.94 -14.61 -4.22
#